data_AF-A0A933T3L4-F1
#
_entry.id   AF-A0A933T3L4-F1
#
_cell.length_a   1.000
_cell.length_b   1.000
_cell.length_c   1.000
_cell.angle_alpha   90.00
_cell.angle_beta   90.00
_cell.angle_gamma   90.00
#
_symmetry.space_group_name_H-M   'P 1'
#
loop_
_entity.id
_entity.type
_entity.pdbx_description
1 polymer ?
#
loop_
_entity_poly.entity_id
_entity_poly.type
_entity_poly.pdbx_seq_one_letter_code
_entity_poly.pdbx_strand_id
1 'polypeptide(L)'
;MRTERFTLKGFQKNMLLRFIVITATGGIVATILFYIITNRRLEEVIYTFHLPSSIDEFLLPYVITANLAGLLIVMIALILAMKSTFWKVAGPLFRVSQDIQKLIDGDLTVNIRLRKDDEFKDIAEDFDLMGKAMRDKFLKIKDRFAELSATATDMGIYHNDRELFKQKNDLLKKNIEELREGLDAFKI
;
A
#
# COMPACT_ATOMS: atom_id res chain seq x y z
N MET A 1 15.87 -0.92 -17.66
CA MET A 1 15.12 -2.10 -17.16
C MET A 1 13.65 -1.72 -17.02
N ARG A 2 12.78 -2.41 -17.77
CA ARG A 2 11.32 -2.20 -17.76
C ARG A 2 10.77 -2.61 -16.40
N THR A 3 10.15 -1.67 -15.69
CA THR A 3 9.37 -1.98 -14.50
C THR A 3 8.23 -2.90 -14.91
N GLU A 4 8.33 -4.17 -14.51
CA GLU A 4 7.15 -5.02 -14.38
C GLU A 4 6.27 -4.32 -13.34
N ARG A 5 5.40 -3.45 -13.85
CA ARG A 5 4.35 -2.77 -13.09
C ARG A 5 3.75 -3.82 -12.19
N PHE A 6 3.82 -3.64 -10.87
CA PHE A 6 3.13 -4.48 -9.92
C PHE A 6 1.69 -4.66 -10.41
N THR A 7 1.44 -5.77 -11.09
CA THR A 7 0.21 -5.94 -11.85
C THR A 7 -0.81 -6.50 -10.89
N LEU A 8 -1.27 -5.63 -10.01
CA LEU A 8 -2.62 -5.67 -9.47
C LEU A 8 -3.66 -5.56 -10.61
N LYS A 9 -3.36 -5.96 -11.86
CA LYS A 9 -4.28 -5.96 -13.01
C LYS A 9 -5.55 -6.75 -12.68
N GLY A 10 -5.41 -7.84 -11.93
CA GLY A 10 -6.55 -8.60 -11.41
C GLY A 10 -7.38 -7.77 -10.43
N PHE A 11 -6.75 -7.15 -9.43
CA PHE A 11 -7.43 -6.30 -8.45
C PHE A 11 -8.05 -5.05 -9.09
N GLN A 12 -7.32 -4.34 -9.94
CA GLN A 12 -7.78 -3.17 -10.68
C GLN A 12 -8.97 -3.52 -11.58
N LYS A 13 -8.90 -4.64 -12.32
CA LYS A 13 -10.02 -5.10 -13.16
C LYS A 13 -11.24 -5.44 -12.32
N ASN A 14 -11.06 -6.18 -11.23
CA ASN A 14 -12.16 -6.60 -10.36
C ASN A 14 -12.81 -5.40 -9.67
N MET A 15 -12.01 -4.45 -9.16
CA MET A 15 -12.50 -3.23 -8.54
C MET A 15 -13.22 -2.34 -9.56
N LEU A 16 -12.62 -2.11 -10.74
CA LEU A 16 -13.23 -1.34 -11.82
C LEU A 16 -14.57 -1.95 -12.26
N LEU A 17 -14.63 -3.27 -12.43
CA LEU A 17 -15.85 -3.96 -12.84
C LEU A 17 -16.97 -3.79 -11.80
N ARG A 18 -16.66 -3.90 -10.50
CA ARG A 18 -17.62 -3.63 -9.42
C ARG A 18 -18.15 -2.20 -9.47
N PHE A 19 -17.28 -1.19 -9.65
CA PHE A 19 -17.71 0.21 -9.77
C PHE A 19 -18.58 0.46 -11.01
N ILE A 20 -18.23 -0.13 -12.16
CA ILE A 20 -19.02 -0.03 -13.38
C ILE A 20 -20.40 -0.65 -13.16
N VAL A 21 -20.49 -1.85 -12.58
CA VAL A 21 -21.78 -2.51 -12.31
C VAL A 21 -22.64 -1.70 -11.35
N ILE A 22 -22.06 -1.20 -10.25
CA ILE A 22 -22.78 -0.37 -9.27
C ILE A 22 -23.29 0.91 -9.93
N THR A 23 -22.44 1.60 -10.70
CA THR A 23 -22.81 2.86 -11.36
C THR A 23 -23.84 2.64 -12.46
N ALA A 24 -23.70 1.58 -13.27
CA ALA A 24 -24.67 1.23 -14.30
C ALA A 24 -26.03 0.91 -13.68
N THR A 25 -26.05 0.11 -12.60
CA THR A 25 -27.28 -0.23 -11.88
C THR A 25 -27.93 1.03 -11.31
N GLY A 26 -27.15 1.89 -10.63
CA GLY A 26 -27.65 3.16 -10.10
C GLY A 26 -28.16 4.11 -11.18
N GLY A 27 -27.47 4.19 -12.31
CA GLY A 27 -27.88 5.00 -13.46
C GLY A 27 -29.16 4.51 -14.13
N ILE A 28 -29.33 3.19 -14.25
CA ILE A 28 -30.58 2.58 -14.74
C ILE A 28 -31.73 2.90 -13.79
N VAL A 29 -31.54 2.70 -12.48
CA VAL A 29 -32.56 3.03 -11.47
C VAL A 29 -32.90 4.52 -11.50
N ALA A 30 -31.91 5.40 -11.57
CA ALA A 30 -32.13 6.85 -11.68
C ALA A 30 -32.92 7.21 -12.95
N THR A 31 -32.60 6.59 -14.09
CA THR A 31 -33.31 6.81 -15.36
C THR A 31 -34.77 6.37 -15.25
N ILE A 32 -35.04 5.20 -14.64
CA ILE A 32 -36.41 4.69 -14.43
C ILE A 32 -37.20 5.63 -13.51
N LEU A 33 -36.61 6.05 -12.38
CA LEU A 33 -37.24 6.98 -11.45
C LEU A 33 -37.53 8.33 -12.12
N PHE A 34 -36.57 8.85 -12.88
CA PHE A 34 -36.73 10.10 -13.63
C PHE A 34 -37.88 10.00 -14.63
N TYR A 35 -37.98 8.88 -15.36
CA TYR A 35 -39.08 8.62 -16.28
C TYR A 35 -40.44 8.62 -15.57
N ILE A 36 -40.57 7.89 -14.45
CA ILE A 36 -41.83 7.84 -13.67
C ILE A 36 -42.23 9.23 -13.16
N ILE A 37 -41.29 10.01 -12.62
CA ILE A 37 -41.54 11.36 -12.11
C ILE A 37 -41.93 12.29 -13.24
N THR A 38 -41.21 12.24 -14.36
CA THR A 38 -41.44 13.11 -15.52
C THR A 38 -42.81 12.83 -16.12
N ASN A 39 -43.21 11.57 -16.33
CA ASN A 39 -44.50 11.25 -16.93
C ASN A 39 -45.66 11.78 -16.09
N ARG A 40 -45.60 11.60 -14.76
CA ARG A 40 -46.63 12.14 -13.83
C ARG A 40 -46.73 13.66 -13.90
N ARG A 41 -45.60 14.36 -13.99
CA ARG A 41 -45.56 15.83 -14.10
C ARG A 41 -46.01 16.31 -15.47
N LEU A 42 -45.64 15.59 -16.54
CA LEU A 42 -46.03 15.94 -17.91
C LEU A 42 -47.55 15.84 -18.08
N GLU A 43 -48.17 14.79 -17.54
CA GLU A 43 -49.63 14.61 -17.52
C GLU A 43 -50.33 15.79 -16.82
N GLU A 44 -49.85 16.20 -15.64
CA GLU A 44 -50.37 17.38 -14.91
C GLU A 44 -50.27 18.67 -15.74
N VAL A 45 -49.15 18.89 -16.43
CA VAL A 45 -48.90 20.08 -17.26
C VAL A 45 -49.76 20.05 -18.53
N ILE A 46 -49.83 18.92 -19.23
CA ILE A 46 -50.66 18.75 -20.43
C ILE A 46 -52.13 19.04 -20.10
N TYR A 47 -52.63 18.49 -18.99
CA TYR A 47 -53.98 18.71 -18.51
C TYR A 47 -54.24 20.17 -18.12
N THR A 48 -53.33 20.80 -17.38
CA THR A 48 -53.50 22.17 -16.89
C THR A 48 -53.44 23.21 -18.01
N PHE A 49 -52.53 23.04 -18.97
CA PHE A 49 -52.29 24.00 -20.05
C PHE A 49 -53.00 23.64 -21.37
N HIS A 50 -53.82 22.59 -21.40
CA HIS A 50 -54.53 22.11 -22.59
C HIS A 50 -53.59 21.89 -23.79
N LEU A 51 -52.41 21.36 -23.51
CA LEU A 51 -51.42 21.11 -24.55
C LEU A 51 -51.78 19.84 -25.34
N PRO A 52 -51.33 19.72 -26.59
CA PRO A 52 -51.48 18.48 -27.35
C PRO A 52 -50.83 17.30 -26.62
N SER A 53 -51.54 16.19 -26.54
CA SER A 53 -51.04 14.89 -26.03
C SER A 53 -50.05 14.20 -27.00
N SER A 54 -49.39 14.97 -27.85
CA SER A 54 -48.27 14.54 -28.70
C SER A 54 -46.93 15.07 -28.21
N ILE A 55 -46.94 15.95 -27.20
CA ILE A 55 -45.73 16.51 -26.59
C ILE A 55 -44.95 15.45 -25.81
N ASP A 56 -45.65 14.53 -25.14
CA ASP A 56 -45.07 13.37 -24.46
C ASP A 56 -44.34 12.43 -25.44
N GLU A 57 -44.98 12.05 -26.54
CA GLU A 57 -44.36 11.23 -27.58
C GLU A 57 -43.11 11.90 -28.19
N PHE A 58 -43.13 13.22 -28.30
CA PHE A 58 -41.99 13.98 -28.79
C PHE A 58 -40.85 14.09 -27.75
N LEU A 59 -41.15 14.31 -26.46
CA LEU A 59 -40.13 14.59 -25.44
C LEU A 59 -39.45 13.35 -24.87
N LEU A 60 -40.14 12.20 -24.81
CA LEU A 60 -39.60 10.95 -24.27
C LEU A 60 -38.26 10.50 -24.88
N PRO A 61 -38.07 10.45 -26.22
CA PRO A 61 -36.80 10.05 -26.80
C PRO A 61 -35.64 10.99 -26.42
N TYR A 62 -35.89 12.30 -26.29
CA TYR A 62 -34.88 13.26 -25.86
C TYR A 62 -34.49 13.05 -24.39
N VAL A 63 -35.46 12.76 -23.51
CA VAL A 63 -35.21 12.45 -22.09
C VAL A 63 -34.36 11.18 -21.95
N ILE A 64 -34.70 10.11 -22.66
CA ILE A 64 -33.95 8.85 -22.60
C ILE A 64 -32.53 9.05 -23.14
N THR A 65 -32.40 9.74 -24.28
CA THR A 65 -31.09 10.01 -24.90
C THR A 65 -30.21 10.88 -24.00
N ALA A 66 -30.77 11.91 -23.35
CA ALA A 66 -30.05 12.76 -22.42
C ALA A 66 -29.55 11.98 -21.18
N ASN A 67 -30.38 11.11 -20.62
CA ASN A 67 -29.98 10.27 -19.48
C ASN A 67 -28.90 9.25 -19.87
N LEU A 68 -29.04 8.61 -21.02
CA LEU A 68 -28.06 7.64 -21.51
C LEU A 68 -26.72 8.32 -21.82
N ALA A 69 -26.74 9.50 -22.43
CA ALA A 69 -25.55 10.32 -22.64
C ALA A 69 -24.89 10.73 -21.31
N GLY A 70 -25.69 11.16 -20.32
CA GLY A 70 -25.20 11.46 -18.98
C GLY A 70 -24.53 10.26 -18.31
N LEU A 71 -25.15 9.09 -18.40
CA LEU A 71 -24.59 7.85 -17.85
C LEU A 71 -23.25 7.50 -18.50
N LEU A 72 -23.14 7.63 -19.83
CA LEU A 72 -21.88 7.41 -20.55
C LEU A 72 -20.78 8.37 -20.08
N ILE A 73 -21.08 9.65 -19.89
CA ILE A 73 -20.13 10.65 -19.40
C ILE A 73 -19.63 10.27 -17.99
N VAL A 74 -20.54 9.88 -17.09
CA VAL A 74 -20.18 9.44 -15.73
C VAL A 74 -19.29 8.20 -15.77
N MET A 75 -19.60 7.22 -16.62
CA MET A 75 -18.77 6.02 -16.77
C MET A 75 -17.35 6.35 -17.26
N ILE A 76 -17.22 7.25 -18.25
CA ILE A 76 -15.92 7.69 -18.75
C ILE A 76 -15.14 8.41 -17.63
N ALA A 77 -15.79 9.32 -16.91
CA ALA A 77 -15.19 10.05 -15.80
C ALA A 77 -14.68 9.09 -14.70
N LEU A 78 -15.46 8.06 -14.36
CA LEU A 78 -15.06 7.03 -13.40
C LEU A 78 -13.83 6.23 -13.86
N ILE A 79 -13.79 5.81 -15.12
CA ILE A 79 -12.63 5.09 -15.67
C ILE A 79 -11.37 5.95 -15.56
N LEU A 80 -11.46 7.24 -15.92
CA LEU A 80 -10.34 8.18 -15.84
C LEU A 80 -9.91 8.44 -14.39
N ALA A 81 -10.86 8.67 -13.48
CA ALA A 81 -10.59 8.88 -12.06
C ALA A 81 -9.90 7.65 -11.44
N MET A 82 -10.42 6.45 -11.70
CA MET A 82 -9.85 5.20 -11.18
C MET A 82 -8.43 4.97 -11.68
N LYS A 83 -8.18 5.23 -12.97
CA LYS A 83 -6.84 5.13 -13.56
C LYS A 83 -5.85 6.09 -12.90
N SER A 84 -6.28 7.32 -12.65
CA SER A 84 -5.48 8.35 -11.97
C SER A 84 -5.13 7.95 -10.54
N THR A 85 -6.14 7.56 -9.74
CA THR A 85 -5.94 7.13 -8.35
C THR A 85 -5.04 5.90 -8.26
N PHE A 86 -5.21 4.93 -9.17
CA PHE A 86 -4.39 3.73 -9.18
C PHE A 86 -2.90 4.04 -9.38
N TRP A 87 -2.56 4.99 -10.26
CA TRP A 87 -1.16 5.39 -10.45
C TRP A 87 -0.55 6.06 -9.22
N LYS A 88 -1.35 6.85 -8.49
CA LYS A 88 -0.93 7.48 -7.24
C LYS A 88 -0.67 6.47 -6.12
N VAL A 89 -1.37 5.33 -6.13
CA VAL A 89 -1.23 4.27 -5.11
C VAL A 89 -0.16 3.24 -5.47
N ALA A 90 -0.17 2.74 -6.71
CA ALA A 90 0.68 1.63 -7.12
C ALA A 90 2.17 1.98 -7.16
N GLY A 91 2.51 3.23 -7.51
CA GLY A 91 3.89 3.69 -7.57
C GLY A 91 4.59 3.68 -6.20
N PRO A 92 4.06 4.40 -5.20
CA PRO A 92 4.61 4.40 -3.85
C PRO A 92 4.69 3.01 -3.24
N LEU A 93 3.63 2.20 -3.37
CA LEU A 93 3.61 0.84 -2.81
C LEU A 93 4.67 -0.07 -3.46
N PHE A 94 4.87 0.05 -4.78
CA PHE A 94 5.93 -0.69 -5.47
C PHE A 94 7.32 -0.29 -4.97
N ARG A 95 7.58 1.01 -4.74
CA ARG A 95 8.84 1.47 -4.18
C ARG A 95 9.08 0.88 -2.79
N VAL A 96 8.09 0.98 -1.90
CA VAL A 96 8.18 0.38 -0.55
C VAL A 96 8.47 -1.10 -0.64
N SER A 97 7.77 -1.83 -1.51
CA SER A 97 8.04 -3.25 -1.72
C SER A 97 9.47 -3.53 -2.19
N GLN A 98 10.02 -2.73 -3.09
CA GLN A 98 11.40 -2.89 -3.56
C GLN A 98 12.42 -2.65 -2.44
N ASP A 99 12.19 -1.64 -1.61
CA ASP A 99 13.09 -1.33 -0.50
C ASP A 99 13.00 -2.38 0.62
N ILE A 100 11.80 -2.92 0.88
CA ILE A 100 11.61 -4.08 1.77
C ILE A 100 12.33 -5.32 1.23
N GLN A 101 12.31 -5.58 -0.08
CA GLN A 101 13.03 -6.74 -0.64
C GLN A 101 14.54 -6.64 -0.38
N LYS A 102 15.14 -5.46 -0.54
CA LYS A 102 16.54 -5.25 -0.17
C LYS A 102 16.80 -5.50 1.32
N LEU A 103 15.87 -5.07 2.19
CA LEU A 103 15.95 -5.33 3.63
C LEU A 103 15.90 -6.85 3.93
N ILE A 104 15.04 -7.59 3.23
CA ILE A 104 14.94 -9.06 3.31
C ILE A 104 16.23 -9.72 2.81
N ASP A 105 16.84 -9.21 1.74
CA ASP A 105 18.11 -9.68 1.19
C ASP A 105 19.32 -9.40 2.11
N GLY A 106 19.09 -8.74 3.26
CA GLY A 106 20.10 -8.47 4.28
C GLY A 106 20.77 -7.09 4.17
N ASP A 107 20.33 -6.23 3.24
CA ASP A 107 20.79 -4.84 3.19
C ASP A 107 20.04 -3.98 4.21
N LEU A 108 20.59 -3.93 5.43
CA LEU A 108 20.06 -3.11 6.52
C LEU A 108 20.45 -1.61 6.40
N THR A 109 21.12 -1.20 5.31
CA THR A 109 21.50 0.21 5.09
C THR A 109 20.44 1.00 4.33
N VAL A 110 19.44 0.32 3.79
CA VAL A 110 18.32 0.90 3.05
C VAL A 110 17.51 1.84 3.94
N ASN A 111 17.14 3.00 3.39
CA ASN A 111 16.20 3.92 4.01
C ASN A 111 14.87 3.85 3.26
N ILE A 112 13.80 3.44 3.94
CA ILE A 112 12.48 3.25 3.34
C ILE A 112 11.75 4.58 3.45
N ARG A 113 11.59 5.30 2.33
CA ARG A 113 10.95 6.63 2.31
C ARG A 113 10.12 6.86 1.07
N LEU A 114 8.99 7.53 1.29
CA LEU A 114 8.11 8.02 0.23
C LEU A 114 8.16 9.53 0.12
N ARG A 115 7.67 10.08 -1.00
CA ARG A 115 7.61 11.54 -1.19
C ARG A 115 6.55 12.14 -0.26
N LYS A 116 6.63 13.45 -0.04
CA LYS A 116 5.74 14.17 0.87
C LYS A 116 4.25 13.98 0.53
N ASP A 117 3.93 13.95 -0.75
CA ASP A 117 2.56 13.85 -1.26
C ASP A 117 2.17 12.43 -1.71
N ASP A 118 3.03 11.44 -1.44
CA ASP A 118 2.73 10.04 -1.71
C ASP A 118 1.86 9.47 -0.56
N GLU A 119 0.90 8.62 -0.91
CA GLU A 119 0.11 7.85 0.05
C GLU A 119 0.98 6.80 0.77
N PHE A 120 0.57 6.33 1.95
CA PHE A 120 1.24 5.28 2.76
C PHE A 120 2.61 5.66 3.36
N LYS A 121 2.84 6.96 3.58
CA LYS A 121 4.09 7.45 4.18
C LYS A 121 4.32 6.91 5.60
N ASP A 122 3.26 6.81 6.37
CA ASP A 122 3.21 6.17 7.69
C ASP A 122 3.73 4.71 7.64
N ILE A 123 3.23 3.92 6.69
CA ILE A 123 3.68 2.54 6.49
C ILE A 123 5.16 2.49 6.12
N ALA A 124 5.62 3.38 5.23
CA ALA A 124 7.03 3.46 4.86
C ALA A 124 7.91 3.81 6.07
N GLU A 125 7.45 4.72 6.94
CA GLU A 125 8.15 5.10 8.18
C GLU A 125 8.23 3.94 9.17
N ASP A 126 7.16 3.16 9.34
CA ASP A 126 7.16 1.97 10.20
C ASP A 126 8.17 0.91 9.73
N PHE A 127 8.25 0.66 8.42
CA PHE A 127 9.24 -0.26 7.85
C PHE A 127 10.68 0.29 7.98
N ASP A 128 10.88 1.60 7.84
CA ASP A 128 12.18 2.24 8.05
C ASP A 128 12.64 2.09 9.51
N LEU A 129 11.73 2.29 10.46
CA LEU A 129 11.99 2.08 11.89
C LEU A 129 12.33 0.62 12.18
N MET A 130 11.61 -0.32 11.57
CA MET A 130 11.91 -1.75 11.68
C MET A 130 13.32 -2.07 11.15
N GLY A 131 13.67 -1.58 9.96
CA GLY A 131 14.98 -1.80 9.36
C GLY A 131 16.12 -1.23 10.20
N LYS A 132 15.94 -0.02 10.76
CA LYS A 132 16.90 0.57 11.71
C LYS A 132 17.05 -0.24 12.99
N ALA A 133 15.94 -0.67 13.58
CA ALA A 133 15.98 -1.49 14.80
C ALA A 133 16.68 -2.83 14.55
N MET A 134 16.47 -3.45 13.39
CA MET A 134 17.21 -4.65 12.98
C MET A 134 18.70 -4.34 12.83
N ARG A 135 19.06 -3.28 12.10
CA ARG A 135 20.46 -2.86 11.92
C ARG A 135 21.18 -2.68 13.26
N ASP A 136 20.57 -1.95 14.19
CA ASP A 136 21.18 -1.64 15.48
C ASP A 136 21.39 -2.91 16.32
N LYS A 137 20.46 -3.88 16.26
CA LYS A 137 20.63 -5.18 16.92
C LYS A 137 21.76 -5.99 16.27
N PHE A 138 21.83 -6.06 14.94
CA PHE A 138 22.88 -6.80 14.23
C PHE A 138 24.27 -6.18 14.41
N LEU A 139 24.38 -4.84 14.47
CA LEU A 139 25.64 -4.16 14.77
C LEU A 139 26.15 -4.54 16.17
N LYS A 140 25.28 -4.52 17.19
CA LYS A 140 25.65 -4.96 18.54
C LYS A 140 26.14 -6.40 18.60
N ILE A 141 25.50 -7.31 17.86
CA ILE A 141 25.94 -8.71 17.76
C ILE A 141 27.31 -8.80 17.09
N LYS A 142 27.52 -8.05 15.98
CA LYS A 142 28.78 -8.04 15.24
C LYS A 142 29.94 -7.51 16.09
N ASP A 143 29.71 -6.42 16.82
CA ASP A 143 30.71 -5.81 17.70
C ASP A 143 31.10 -6.78 18.83
N ARG A 144 30.11 -7.41 19.48
CA ARG A 144 30.34 -8.42 20.52
C ARG A 144 31.10 -9.64 19.98
N PHE A 145 30.79 -10.09 18.76
CA PHE A 145 31.51 -11.20 18.13
C PHE A 145 32.97 -10.85 17.82
N ALA A 146 33.25 -9.60 17.42
CA ALA A 146 34.60 -9.11 17.20
C ALA A 146 35.41 -9.07 18.52
N GLU A 147 34.81 -8.58 19.61
CA GLU A 147 35.43 -8.57 20.95
C GLU A 147 35.68 -9.99 21.48
N LEU A 148 34.73 -10.91 21.27
CA LEU A 148 34.87 -12.32 21.63
C LEU A 148 36.03 -12.98 20.87
N SER A 149 36.10 -12.75 19.56
CA SER A 149 37.16 -13.31 18.69
C SER A 149 38.55 -12.78 19.06
N ALA A 150 38.65 -11.48 19.38
CA ALA A 150 39.89 -10.88 19.87
C ALA A 150 40.32 -11.49 21.21
N THR A 151 39.39 -11.61 22.17
CA THR A 151 39.67 -12.19 23.50
C THR A 151 40.10 -13.66 23.41
N ALA A 152 39.47 -14.44 22.52
CA ALA A 152 39.84 -15.84 22.28
C ALA A 152 41.24 -15.99 21.68
N THR A 153 41.62 -15.08 20.77
CA THR A 153 42.95 -15.06 20.16
C THR A 153 44.02 -14.71 21.19
N ASP A 154 43.77 -13.70 22.04
CA ASP A 154 44.67 -13.32 23.13
C ASP A 154 44.93 -14.48 24.11
N MET A 155 43.92 -15.31 24.40
CA MET A 155 44.07 -16.46 25.29
C MET A 155 45.11 -17.48 24.78
N GLY A 156 45.25 -17.66 23.47
CA GLY A 156 46.27 -18.53 22.88
C GLY A 156 47.70 -18.02 23.11
N ILE A 157 47.86 -16.72 23.35
CA ILE A 157 49.16 -16.07 23.56
C ILE A 157 49.56 -16.10 25.05
N TYR A 158 48.60 -15.97 25.97
CA TYR A 158 48.85 -15.83 27.41
C TYR A 158 48.75 -17.13 28.22
N HIS A 159 48.78 -18.30 27.58
CA HIS A 159 48.64 -19.60 28.26
C HIS A 159 49.63 -19.82 29.43
N ASN A 160 50.82 -19.19 29.39
CA ASN A 160 51.85 -19.33 30.41
C ASN A 160 51.70 -18.36 31.61
N ASP A 161 50.82 -17.35 31.54
CA ASP A 161 50.54 -16.42 32.65
C ASP A 161 49.18 -16.76 33.28
N ARG A 162 49.20 -17.40 34.46
CA ARG A 162 47.98 -17.91 35.11
C ARG A 162 46.98 -16.80 35.49
N GLU A 163 47.46 -15.64 35.95
CA GLU A 163 46.57 -14.57 36.40
C GLU A 163 45.92 -13.89 35.19
N LEU A 164 46.71 -13.61 34.15
CA LEU A 164 46.22 -13.00 32.92
C LEU A 164 45.28 -13.94 32.15
N PHE A 165 45.59 -15.24 32.12
CA PHE A 165 44.72 -16.26 31.53
C PHE A 165 43.37 -16.33 32.24
N LYS A 166 43.37 -16.29 33.58
CA LYS A 166 42.13 -16.28 34.37
C LYS A 166 41.28 -15.04 34.09
N GLN A 167 41.90 -13.85 34.06
CA GLN A 167 41.22 -12.59 33.75
C GLN A 167 40.58 -12.61 32.34
N LYS A 168 41.31 -13.09 31.33
CA LYS A 168 40.80 -13.19 29.96
C LYS A 168 39.69 -14.23 29.81
N ASN A 169 39.76 -15.34 30.56
CA ASN A 169 38.70 -16.35 30.59
C ASN A 169 37.41 -15.82 31.22
N ASP A 170 37.51 -15.02 32.30
CA ASP A 170 36.35 -14.38 32.92
C ASP A 170 35.72 -13.34 31.98
N LEU A 171 36.54 -12.57 31.25
CA LEU A 171 36.07 -11.65 30.21
C LEU A 171 35.37 -12.38 29.06
N LEU A 172 35.91 -13.52 28.61
CA LEU A 172 35.28 -14.35 27.58
C LEU A 172 33.90 -14.83 28.02
N LYS A 173 33.78 -15.36 29.24
CA LYS A 173 32.48 -15.79 29.79
C LYS A 173 31.47 -14.66 29.82
N LYS A 174 31.91 -13.47 30.24
CA LYS A 174 31.06 -12.27 30.24
C LYS A 174 30.56 -11.94 28.82
N ASN A 175 31.46 -11.91 27.83
CA ASN A 175 31.10 -11.63 26.44
C ASN A 175 30.14 -12.68 25.85
N ILE A 176 30.29 -13.96 26.23
CA ILE A 176 29.38 -15.03 25.83
C ILE A 176 27.98 -14.82 26.43
N GLU A 177 27.88 -14.50 27.72
CA GLU A 177 26.58 -14.28 28.37
C GLU A 177 25.87 -13.07 27.77
N GLU A 178 26.60 -11.99 27.57
CA GLU A 178 26.11 -10.80 26.88
C GLU A 178 25.64 -11.11 25.45
N LEU A 179 26.41 -11.89 24.67
CA LEU A 179 25.99 -12.31 23.34
C LEU A 179 24.70 -13.15 23.42
N ARG A 180 24.58 -14.05 24.41
CA ARG A 180 23.39 -14.86 24.64
C ARG A 180 22.16 -14.00 24.91
N GLU A 181 22.25 -13.03 25.82
CA GLU A 181 21.16 -12.09 26.10
C GLU A 181 20.74 -11.30 24.85
N GLY A 182 21.72 -10.90 24.02
CA GLY A 182 21.46 -10.21 22.76
C GLY A 182 20.71 -11.06 21.74
N LEU A 183 20.98 -12.36 21.72
CA LEU A 183 20.29 -13.34 20.87
C LEU A 183 18.92 -13.74 21.42
N ASP A 184 18.78 -13.89 22.74
CA ASP A 184 17.50 -14.17 23.43
C ASP A 184 16.47 -13.04 23.24
N ALA A 185 16.93 -11.83 22.91
CA ALA A 185 16.07 -10.72 22.54
C ALA A 185 15.33 -10.93 21.20
N PHE A 186 15.76 -11.90 20.39
CA PHE A 186 15.03 -12.35 19.21
C PHE A 186 14.18 -13.55 19.60
N LYS A 187 12.86 -13.42 19.47
CA LYS A 187 11.93 -14.56 19.60
C LYS A 187 11.98 -15.35 18.30
N ILE A 188 12.77 -16.42 18.27
CA ILE A 188 12.93 -17.34 17.13
C ILE A 188 12.50 -18.74 17.57
#